data_AF-A0A9C6UED1-F1
#
_entry.id   AF-A0A9C6UED1-F1
#
_cell.length_a   1.000
_cell.length_b   1.000
_cell.length_c   1.000
_cell.angle_alpha   90.00
_cell.angle_beta   90.00
_cell.angle_gamma   90.00
#
_symmetry.space_group_name_H-M   'P 1'
#
loop_
_entity.id
_entity.type
_entity.pdbx_description
1 polymer ?
#
loop_
_entity_poly.entity_id
_entity_poly.type
_entity_poly.pdbx_seq_one_letter_code
_entity_poly.pdbx_strand_id
1 'polypeptide(L)'
;MLRLVVPQAVEVLNRQLEWSVAQLGEVEQALERRVQREAAGDVGTTSDAVEEPLQLAEQLEASHRLLTSTKCTVAAEEEGGSSWTASVQPGGCGDILRVLLLRLRADGQLGEVDDAIAVTDGPAAAHVGPPLINILTINDAHLQDGSLKVNDILRDVKKQWNTPRSLRHLRGDGSEDLLRVIGPHLEELEIWGNVQPSVMEEVQKMSGLRRLEVECAHNVEYPDLPLQLEELSLYSVTENQLRCVERMPRLRSLTINNYCGPNLTVRTSQHDRLVWLGVAIDTDHKPTMLSIIRANASSLQELRVFCSYSPIGYWRNYYFPDLGQELAACGLRVLRRLVLLRHVKNGPCLRQAADCMLQQRTIRRFLPPSVEVVCGVCQSQQF
;
A
#
# COMPACT_ATOMS: atom_id res chain seq x y z
N MET A 1 -0.43 -3.00 -11.52
CA MET A 1 -0.51 -4.24 -12.32
C MET A 1 -1.22 -5.35 -11.56
N LEU A 2 -0.76 -5.78 -10.37
CA LEU A 2 -1.44 -6.80 -9.55
C LEU A 2 -2.93 -6.51 -9.27
N ARG A 3 -3.35 -5.26 -9.02
CA ARG A 3 -4.78 -4.92 -8.80
C ARG A 3 -5.69 -5.10 -10.03
N LEU A 4 -5.14 -5.20 -11.23
CA LEU A 4 -5.89 -5.43 -12.49
C LEU A 4 -5.69 -6.87 -12.98
N VAL A 5 -4.46 -7.37 -12.85
CA VAL A 5 -4.07 -8.73 -13.27
C VAL A 5 -4.59 -9.78 -12.29
N VAL A 6 -4.71 -9.50 -10.98
CA VAL A 6 -5.27 -10.47 -10.02
C VAL A 6 -6.76 -10.71 -10.28
N PRO A 7 -7.63 -9.69 -10.43
CA PRO A 7 -9.02 -9.95 -10.81
C PRO A 7 -9.16 -10.67 -12.15
N GLN A 8 -8.33 -10.33 -13.15
CA GLN A 8 -8.35 -11.01 -14.46
C GLN A 8 -7.82 -12.43 -14.39
N ALA A 9 -6.75 -12.70 -13.62
CA ALA A 9 -6.23 -14.03 -13.41
C ALA A 9 -7.20 -14.89 -12.57
N VAL A 10 -7.89 -14.28 -11.60
CA VAL A 10 -8.97 -14.94 -10.84
C VAL A 10 -10.16 -15.24 -11.75
N GLU A 11 -10.52 -14.33 -12.65
CA GLU A 11 -11.59 -14.58 -13.63
C GLU A 11 -11.23 -15.70 -14.61
N VAL A 12 -9.98 -15.72 -15.10
CA VAL A 12 -9.47 -16.79 -15.97
C VAL A 12 -9.41 -18.12 -15.22
N LEU A 13 -8.91 -18.14 -13.98
CA LEU A 13 -8.89 -19.34 -13.14
C LEU A 13 -10.30 -19.82 -12.80
N ASN A 14 -11.25 -18.93 -12.54
CA ASN A 14 -12.64 -19.29 -12.29
C ASN A 14 -13.30 -19.86 -13.54
N ARG A 15 -13.07 -19.27 -14.72
CA ARG A 15 -13.56 -19.82 -16.00
C ARG A 15 -12.93 -21.18 -16.29
N GLN A 16 -11.66 -21.35 -15.98
CA GLN A 16 -10.97 -22.63 -16.14
C GLN A 16 -11.49 -23.68 -15.16
N LEU A 17 -11.78 -23.29 -13.92
CA LEU A 17 -12.44 -24.16 -12.94
C LEU A 17 -13.83 -24.56 -13.41
N GLU A 18 -14.65 -23.61 -13.89
CA GLU A 18 -15.96 -23.87 -14.45
C GLU A 18 -15.89 -24.81 -15.66
N TRP A 19 -14.91 -24.61 -16.54
CA TRP A 19 -14.68 -25.48 -17.69
C TRP A 19 -14.22 -26.89 -17.28
N SER A 20 -13.30 -27.01 -16.32
CA SER A 20 -12.88 -28.30 -15.78
C SER A 20 -14.03 -29.03 -15.06
N VAL A 21 -14.91 -28.31 -14.36
CA VAL A 21 -16.12 -28.88 -13.74
C VAL A 21 -17.10 -29.38 -14.82
N ALA A 22 -17.29 -28.62 -15.91
CA ALA A 22 -18.14 -29.04 -17.02
C ALA A 22 -17.59 -30.32 -17.69
N GLN A 23 -16.27 -30.36 -17.94
CA GLN A 23 -15.60 -31.55 -18.48
C GLN A 23 -15.70 -32.76 -17.56
N LEU A 24 -15.57 -32.57 -16.25
CA LEU A 24 -15.75 -33.66 -15.27
C LEU A 24 -17.16 -34.22 -15.34
N GLY A 25 -18.17 -33.37 -15.52
CA GLY A 25 -19.56 -33.77 -15.71
C GLY A 25 -19.78 -34.55 -17.02
N GLU A 26 -19.07 -34.22 -18.09
CA GLU A 26 -19.13 -34.98 -19.34
C GLU A 26 -18.49 -36.37 -19.19
N VAL A 27 -17.36 -36.47 -18.48
CA VAL A 27 -16.70 -37.73 -18.14
C VAL A 27 -17.59 -38.59 -17.25
N GLU A 28 -18.20 -38.01 -16.22
CA GLU A 28 -19.11 -38.71 -15.30
C GLU A 28 -20.34 -39.25 -16.07
N GLN A 29 -20.97 -38.44 -16.93
CA GLN A 29 -22.07 -38.91 -17.78
C GLN A 29 -21.63 -39.99 -18.78
N ALA A 30 -20.42 -39.91 -19.33
CA ALA A 30 -19.88 -40.94 -20.20
C ALA A 30 -19.67 -42.26 -19.44
N LEU A 31 -19.22 -42.19 -18.17
CA LEU A 31 -19.06 -43.34 -17.29
C LEU A 31 -20.43 -43.94 -16.88
N GLU A 32 -21.43 -43.11 -16.59
CA GLU A 32 -22.79 -43.58 -16.26
C GLU A 32 -23.45 -44.29 -17.45
N ARG A 33 -23.32 -43.74 -18.66
CA ARG A 33 -23.79 -44.39 -19.90
C ARG A 33 -23.08 -45.73 -20.14
N ARG A 34 -21.82 -45.85 -19.73
CA ARG A 34 -21.05 -47.11 -19.80
C ARG A 34 -21.60 -48.15 -18.82
N VAL A 35 -21.83 -47.79 -17.56
CA VAL A 35 -22.41 -48.69 -16.55
C VAL A 35 -23.79 -49.19 -17.00
N GLN A 36 -24.60 -48.33 -17.65
CA GLN A 36 -25.89 -48.71 -18.20
C GLN A 36 -25.79 -49.64 -19.43
N ARG A 37 -24.79 -49.47 -20.30
CA ARG A 37 -24.54 -50.37 -21.46
C ARG A 37 -23.95 -51.71 -21.06
N GLU A 38 -23.03 -51.73 -20.10
CA GLU A 38 -22.47 -52.97 -19.53
C GLU A 38 -23.54 -53.79 -18.80
N ALA A 39 -24.50 -53.12 -18.13
CA ALA A 39 -25.67 -53.77 -17.54
C ALA A 39 -26.66 -54.34 -18.60
N ALA A 40 -26.65 -53.82 -19.83
CA ALA A 40 -27.50 -54.26 -20.94
C ALA A 40 -26.86 -55.38 -21.81
N GLY A 41 -25.61 -55.79 -21.50
CA GLY A 41 -24.96 -56.96 -22.11
C GLY A 41 -24.43 -56.76 -23.54
N ASP A 42 -24.21 -55.52 -23.98
CA ASP A 42 -23.71 -55.21 -25.32
C ASP A 42 -22.17 -55.12 -25.33
N VAL A 43 -21.50 -56.16 -25.84
CA VAL A 43 -20.04 -56.24 -25.99
C VAL A 43 -19.70 -56.09 -27.47
N GLY A 44 -19.61 -54.85 -27.95
CA GLY A 44 -19.39 -54.53 -29.35
C GLY A 44 -18.36 -53.42 -29.57
N THR A 45 -17.17 -53.82 -30.06
CA THR A 45 -16.10 -53.01 -30.68
C THR A 45 -15.55 -51.81 -29.90
N THR A 46 -14.52 -52.12 -29.10
CA THR A 46 -13.54 -51.20 -28.51
C THR A 46 -12.64 -50.59 -29.60
N SER A 47 -12.51 -49.26 -29.67
CA SER A 47 -11.18 -48.62 -29.79
C SER A 47 -11.20 -47.10 -29.59
N ASP A 48 -12.08 -46.32 -30.24
CA ASP A 48 -11.82 -44.86 -30.32
C ASP A 48 -12.64 -43.98 -29.35
N ALA A 49 -13.81 -44.43 -28.89
CA ALA A 49 -14.66 -43.61 -27.99
C ALA A 49 -14.31 -43.74 -26.50
N VAL A 50 -13.28 -44.54 -26.17
CA VAL A 50 -12.95 -44.94 -24.78
C VAL A 50 -11.66 -44.28 -24.28
N GLU A 51 -10.74 -43.91 -25.17
CA GLU A 51 -9.48 -43.28 -24.77
C GLU A 51 -9.63 -41.79 -24.44
N GLU A 52 -10.53 -41.08 -25.13
CA GLU A 52 -10.73 -39.63 -24.96
C GLU A 52 -11.16 -39.24 -23.53
N PRO A 53 -12.15 -39.89 -22.89
CA PRO A 53 -12.56 -39.53 -21.52
C PRO A 53 -11.53 -39.90 -20.46
N LEU A 54 -10.73 -40.94 -20.70
CA LEU A 54 -9.74 -41.46 -19.76
C LEU A 54 -8.46 -40.62 -19.79
N GLN A 55 -8.02 -40.22 -20.99
CA GLN A 55 -6.93 -39.25 -21.17
C GLN A 55 -7.29 -37.87 -20.56
N LEU A 56 -8.54 -37.43 -20.72
CA LEU A 56 -9.02 -36.18 -20.12
C LEU A 56 -9.02 -36.25 -18.58
N ALA A 57 -9.41 -37.39 -18.00
CA ALA A 57 -9.39 -37.61 -16.55
C ALA A 57 -7.94 -37.63 -16.00
N GLU A 58 -7.00 -38.27 -16.71
CA GLU A 58 -5.58 -38.27 -16.35
C GLU A 58 -4.97 -36.86 -16.43
N GLN A 59 -5.35 -36.06 -17.43
CA GLN A 59 -4.92 -34.66 -17.56
C GLN A 59 -5.47 -33.77 -16.42
N LEU A 60 -6.72 -33.99 -16.01
CA LEU A 60 -7.35 -33.29 -14.89
C LEU A 60 -6.71 -33.68 -13.55
N GLU A 61 -6.40 -34.97 -13.33
CA GLU A 61 -5.69 -35.43 -12.13
C GLU A 61 -4.26 -34.84 -12.07
N ALA A 62 -3.55 -34.80 -13.20
CA ALA A 62 -2.23 -34.18 -13.29
C ALA A 62 -2.28 -32.69 -12.94
N SER A 63 -3.30 -31.98 -13.42
CA SER A 63 -3.53 -30.56 -13.12
C SER A 63 -3.86 -30.33 -11.64
N HIS A 64 -4.67 -31.20 -11.02
CA HIS A 64 -5.00 -31.13 -9.60
C HIS A 64 -3.78 -31.44 -8.71
N ARG A 65 -2.96 -32.43 -9.08
CA ARG A 65 -1.69 -32.72 -8.38
C ARG A 65 -0.72 -31.53 -8.47
N LEU A 66 -0.67 -30.83 -9.60
CA LEU A 66 0.12 -29.60 -9.77
C LEU A 66 -0.35 -28.47 -8.85
N LEU A 67 -1.66 -28.31 -8.65
CA LEU A 67 -2.23 -27.29 -7.76
C LEU A 67 -2.01 -27.57 -6.27
N THR A 68 -1.84 -28.85 -5.90
CA THR A 68 -1.75 -29.30 -4.50
C THR A 68 -0.35 -29.72 -4.08
N SER A 69 0.59 -29.87 -5.01
CA SER A 69 1.97 -30.27 -4.71
C SER A 69 2.81 -29.11 -4.16
N THR A 70 3.60 -29.40 -3.12
CA THR A 70 4.58 -28.48 -2.51
C THR A 70 5.92 -28.44 -3.26
N LYS A 71 6.06 -29.20 -4.35
CA LYS A 71 7.24 -29.24 -5.21
C LYS A 71 6.82 -29.59 -6.64
N CYS A 72 7.14 -28.74 -7.61
CA CYS A 72 6.80 -28.97 -9.02
C CYS A 72 8.05 -29.03 -9.90
N THR A 73 8.08 -30.01 -10.80
CA THR A 73 9.10 -30.19 -11.82
C THR A 73 8.46 -30.06 -13.19
N VAL A 74 8.90 -29.09 -13.98
CA VAL A 74 8.47 -28.93 -15.38
C VAL A 74 9.59 -29.43 -16.27
N ALA A 75 9.26 -30.39 -17.14
CA ALA A 75 10.09 -30.82 -18.25
C ALA A 75 9.43 -30.33 -19.55
N ALA A 76 10.20 -29.69 -20.41
CA ALA A 76 9.77 -29.37 -21.77
C ALA A 76 10.86 -29.81 -22.75
N GLU A 77 10.43 -30.40 -23.86
CA GLU A 77 11.29 -30.75 -24.99
C GLU A 77 11.05 -29.73 -26.09
N GLU A 78 12.10 -29.03 -26.52
CA GLU A 78 12.03 -28.17 -27.70
C GLU A 78 12.12 -29.01 -28.98
N GLU A 79 11.45 -28.56 -30.04
CA GLU A 79 11.62 -29.05 -31.42
C GLU A 79 13.09 -28.85 -31.83
N GLY A 80 13.89 -29.89 -31.59
CA GLY A 80 15.35 -29.84 -31.61
C GLY A 80 16.01 -30.85 -30.68
N GLY A 81 15.23 -31.56 -29.84
CA GLY A 81 15.70 -32.68 -29.01
C GLY A 81 16.39 -32.25 -27.72
N SER A 82 16.31 -30.97 -27.36
CA SER A 82 16.83 -30.45 -26.10
C SER A 82 15.73 -30.49 -25.05
N SER A 83 15.92 -31.30 -24.01
CA SER A 83 15.02 -31.35 -22.86
C SER A 83 15.57 -30.51 -21.71
N TRP A 84 14.75 -29.62 -21.17
CA TRP A 84 15.10 -28.85 -19.97
C TRP A 84 14.15 -29.19 -18.84
N THR A 85 14.72 -29.46 -17.67
CA THR A 85 13.98 -29.77 -16.44
C THR A 85 14.23 -28.68 -15.39
N ALA A 86 13.17 -28.01 -14.96
CA ALA A 86 13.22 -27.02 -13.89
C ALA A 86 12.42 -27.53 -12.68
N SER A 87 13.06 -27.62 -11.52
CA SER A 87 12.39 -27.95 -10.25
C SER A 87 12.27 -26.70 -9.39
N VAL A 88 11.05 -26.32 -9.03
CA VAL A 88 10.78 -25.16 -8.16
C VAL A 88 10.05 -25.64 -6.90
N GLN A 89 10.54 -25.19 -5.74
CA GLN A 89 9.77 -25.22 -4.50
C GLN A 89 8.98 -23.91 -4.43
N PRO A 90 7.65 -23.94 -4.57
CA PRO A 90 6.85 -22.71 -4.60
C PRO A 90 6.87 -22.02 -3.23
N GLY A 91 7.35 -20.78 -3.18
CA GLY A 91 7.38 -19.96 -1.96
C GLY A 91 6.10 -19.14 -1.74
N GLY A 92 5.19 -19.13 -2.71
CA GLY A 92 3.90 -18.44 -2.64
C GLY A 92 3.06 -18.59 -3.93
N CYS A 93 1.83 -18.09 -3.91
CA CYS A 93 0.83 -18.27 -4.98
C CYS A 93 1.31 -17.81 -6.37
N GLY A 94 2.24 -16.85 -6.46
CA GLY A 94 2.78 -16.35 -7.73
C GLY A 94 3.63 -17.37 -8.49
N ASP A 95 4.35 -18.24 -7.78
CA ASP A 95 5.22 -19.25 -8.40
C ASP A 95 4.39 -20.37 -9.03
N ILE A 96 3.27 -20.74 -8.39
CA ILE A 96 2.32 -21.75 -8.86
C ILE A 96 1.60 -21.27 -10.13
N LEU A 97 1.15 -20.01 -10.14
CA LEU A 97 0.51 -19.37 -11.31
C LEU A 97 1.42 -19.35 -12.54
N ARG A 98 2.71 -19.02 -12.35
CA ARG A 98 3.69 -18.98 -13.45
C ARG A 98 3.91 -20.36 -14.07
N VAL A 99 3.97 -21.41 -13.24
CA VAL A 99 4.14 -22.79 -13.71
C VAL A 99 2.90 -23.29 -14.46
N LEU A 100 1.70 -22.96 -13.98
CA LEU A 100 0.45 -23.30 -14.67
C LEU A 100 0.35 -22.62 -16.04
N LEU A 101 0.71 -21.34 -16.13
CA LEU A 101 0.72 -20.62 -17.42
C LEU A 101 1.74 -21.20 -18.41
N LEU A 102 2.91 -21.63 -17.94
CA LEU A 102 3.90 -22.30 -18.79
C LEU A 102 3.40 -23.67 -19.27
N ARG A 103 2.65 -24.40 -18.44
CA ARG A 103 2.07 -25.68 -18.85
C ARG A 103 0.92 -25.50 -19.84
N LEU A 104 0.04 -24.54 -19.62
CA LEU A 104 -1.05 -24.21 -20.54
C LEU A 104 -0.54 -23.72 -21.91
N ARG A 105 0.65 -23.10 -21.95
CA ARG A 105 1.34 -22.78 -23.20
C ARG A 105 1.87 -24.04 -23.89
N ALA A 106 2.50 -24.94 -23.14
CA ALA A 106 3.02 -26.21 -23.69
C ALA A 106 1.89 -27.12 -24.21
N ASP A 107 0.72 -27.10 -23.56
CA ASP A 107 -0.44 -27.89 -23.95
C ASP A 107 -1.28 -27.21 -25.06
N GLY A 108 -0.80 -26.09 -25.65
CA GLY A 108 -1.43 -25.39 -26.78
C GLY A 108 -2.73 -24.66 -26.44
N GLN A 109 -3.06 -24.52 -25.16
CA GLN A 109 -4.33 -23.93 -24.69
C GLN A 109 -4.26 -22.41 -24.49
N LEU A 110 -3.08 -21.80 -24.66
CA LEU A 110 -2.90 -20.35 -24.72
C LEU A 110 -2.64 -19.93 -26.17
N GLY A 111 -3.61 -19.23 -26.77
CA GLY A 111 -3.45 -18.64 -28.11
C GLY A 111 -2.45 -17.48 -28.09
N GLU A 112 -1.58 -17.44 -29.09
CA GLU A 112 -0.73 -16.27 -29.36
C GLU A 112 -1.60 -15.07 -29.74
N VAL A 113 -1.32 -13.92 -29.13
CA VAL A 113 -1.85 -12.64 -29.60
C VAL A 113 -0.87 -12.16 -30.67
N ASP A 114 -1.35 -11.98 -31.91
CA ASP A 114 -0.53 -11.63 -33.07
C ASP A 114 0.52 -10.53 -32.77
N ASP A 115 1.77 -10.89 -33.01
CA ASP A 115 3.00 -10.11 -32.86
C ASP A 115 3.11 -8.97 -33.89
N ALA A 116 2.20 -8.00 -33.83
CA ALA A 116 2.32 -6.74 -34.57
C ALA A 116 3.11 -5.66 -33.80
N ILE A 117 3.85 -6.03 -32.75
CA ILE A 117 4.84 -5.16 -32.11
C ILE A 117 6.13 -5.96 -31.98
N ALA A 118 6.84 -6.09 -33.09
CA ALA A 118 8.24 -6.50 -33.10
C ALA A 118 9.03 -5.54 -32.19
N VAL A 119 9.32 -5.97 -30.96
CA VAL A 119 10.29 -5.31 -30.10
C VAL A 119 11.66 -5.82 -30.52
N THR A 120 12.29 -5.06 -31.42
CA THR A 120 13.73 -5.08 -31.65
C THR A 120 14.50 -5.14 -30.33
N ASP A 121 15.64 -5.84 -30.30
CA ASP A 121 16.64 -5.89 -29.23
C ASP A 121 17.17 -4.48 -28.84
N GLY A 122 16.31 -3.72 -28.17
CA GLY A 122 16.57 -2.44 -27.53
C GLY A 122 16.44 -2.57 -26.01
N PRO A 123 16.88 -1.55 -25.24
CA PRO A 123 16.95 -1.64 -23.79
C PRO A 123 15.59 -2.02 -23.22
N ALA A 124 15.62 -2.90 -22.21
CA ALA A 124 14.48 -3.52 -21.55
C ALA A 124 13.19 -2.71 -21.66
N ALA A 125 12.15 -3.33 -22.23
CA ALA A 125 10.83 -2.72 -22.47
C ALA A 125 10.43 -1.80 -21.32
N ALA A 126 10.21 -0.52 -21.64
CA ALA A 126 9.89 0.51 -20.68
C ALA A 126 8.67 0.07 -19.85
N HIS A 127 8.90 -0.10 -18.54
CA HIS A 127 7.90 -0.52 -17.57
C HIS A 127 6.58 0.24 -17.74
N VAL A 128 5.53 -0.44 -18.20
CA VAL A 128 4.16 0.09 -18.26
C VAL A 128 3.45 -0.25 -16.95
N GLY A 129 3.69 0.58 -15.94
CA GLY A 129 3.02 0.58 -14.65
C GLY A 129 3.31 1.89 -13.92
N PRO A 130 2.75 2.13 -12.71
CA PRO A 130 3.26 3.20 -11.85
C PRO A 130 4.78 3.03 -11.75
N PRO A 131 5.60 4.08 -11.88
CA PRO A 131 7.05 3.95 -11.93
C PRO A 131 7.50 3.02 -10.80
N LEU A 132 8.31 2.00 -11.13
CA LEU A 132 9.02 1.22 -10.11
C LEU A 132 10.00 2.19 -9.46
N ILE A 133 9.52 2.87 -8.42
CA ILE A 133 10.35 3.72 -7.58
C ILE A 133 11.24 2.74 -6.83
N ASN A 134 12.53 2.72 -7.17
CA ASN A 134 13.52 1.96 -6.41
C ASN A 134 13.51 2.47 -4.96
N ILE A 135 13.26 1.56 -4.02
CA ILE A 135 13.16 1.87 -2.59
C ILE A 135 14.43 1.39 -1.89
N LEU A 136 15.15 2.31 -1.26
CA LEU A 136 16.22 2.00 -0.31
C LEU A 136 15.64 2.07 1.10
N THR A 137 15.75 0.99 1.86
CA THR A 137 15.28 0.94 3.25
C THR A 137 16.47 0.77 4.19
N ILE A 138 16.66 1.72 5.10
CA ILE A 138 17.69 1.63 6.13
C ILE A 138 17.21 0.72 7.27
N ASN A 139 18.12 -0.12 7.76
CA ASN A 139 17.86 -1.11 8.80
C ASN A 139 19.09 -1.24 9.70
N ASP A 140 19.04 -2.08 10.74
CA ASP A 140 20.15 -2.22 11.70
C ASP A 140 21.47 -2.68 11.08
N ALA A 141 21.44 -3.44 9.97
CA ALA A 141 22.68 -3.90 9.30
C ALA A 141 23.47 -2.75 8.66
N HIS A 142 22.76 -1.68 8.26
CA HIS A 142 23.33 -0.47 7.69
C HIS A 142 23.93 0.48 8.74
N LEU A 143 23.79 0.15 10.03
CA LEU A 143 24.31 0.95 11.13
C LEU A 143 25.56 0.30 11.74
N GLN A 144 26.46 1.14 12.24
CA GLN A 144 27.59 0.75 13.08
C GLN A 144 27.64 1.72 14.26
N ASP A 145 27.37 1.23 15.47
CA ASP A 145 27.40 2.03 16.70
C ASP A 145 26.55 3.32 16.62
N GLY A 146 25.41 3.25 15.91
CA GLY A 146 24.50 4.38 15.68
C GLY A 146 24.86 5.27 14.47
N SER A 147 26.06 5.12 13.90
CA SER A 147 26.47 5.79 12.67
C SER A 147 26.05 5.01 11.42
N LEU A 148 25.70 5.73 10.35
CA LEU A 148 25.29 5.14 9.08
C LEU A 148 26.52 4.71 8.26
N LYS A 149 26.53 3.48 7.75
CA LYS A 149 27.58 2.96 6.86
C LYS A 149 27.43 3.48 5.43
N VAL A 150 27.53 4.81 5.25
CA VAL A 150 27.26 5.50 3.99
C VAL A 150 28.02 4.89 2.80
N ASN A 151 29.31 4.62 2.98
CA ASN A 151 30.15 4.05 1.91
C ASN A 151 29.73 2.66 1.46
N ASP A 152 29.24 1.82 2.38
CA ASP A 152 28.78 0.48 2.06
C ASP A 152 27.43 0.54 1.34
N ILE A 153 26.52 1.38 1.82
CA ILE A 153 25.22 1.65 1.17
C ILE A 153 25.44 2.13 -0.27
N LEU A 154 26.29 3.13 -0.46
CA LEU A 154 26.56 3.69 -1.79
C LEU A 154 27.24 2.67 -2.72
N ARG A 155 28.09 1.80 -2.18
CA ARG A 155 28.72 0.72 -2.96
C ARG A 155 27.68 -0.26 -3.47
N ASP A 156 26.69 -0.60 -2.65
CA ASP A 156 25.65 -1.55 -3.04
C ASP A 156 24.64 -0.93 -4.00
N VAL A 157 24.26 0.34 -3.80
CA VAL A 157 23.45 1.09 -4.78
C VAL A 157 24.14 1.15 -6.14
N LYS A 158 25.45 1.43 -6.18
CA LYS A 158 26.22 1.44 -7.42
C LYS A 158 26.28 0.08 -8.10
N LYS A 159 26.49 -1.01 -7.34
CA LYS A 159 26.49 -2.38 -7.88
C LYS A 159 25.15 -2.76 -8.51
N GLN A 160 24.06 -2.28 -7.94
CA GLN A 160 22.72 -2.56 -8.43
C GLN A 160 22.30 -1.67 -9.61
N TRP A 161 23.13 -0.68 -10.00
CA TRP A 161 22.86 0.29 -11.08
C TRP A 161 21.49 0.99 -10.98
N ASN A 162 20.97 1.10 -9.76
CA ASN A 162 19.60 1.50 -9.50
C ASN A 162 19.59 2.62 -8.46
N THR A 163 19.64 3.87 -8.92
CA THR A 163 19.49 5.02 -8.02
C THR A 163 18.10 5.00 -7.39
N PRO A 164 17.98 4.97 -6.05
CA PRO A 164 16.69 4.96 -5.39
C PRO A 164 15.95 6.28 -5.60
N ARG A 165 14.63 6.20 -5.79
CA ARG A 165 13.73 7.36 -5.80
C ARG A 165 12.92 7.47 -4.50
N SER A 166 12.95 6.44 -3.64
CA SER A 166 12.36 6.46 -2.29
C SER A 166 13.40 5.98 -1.28
N LEU A 167 13.54 6.70 -0.18
CA LEU A 167 14.40 6.35 0.95
C LEU A 167 13.54 6.23 2.22
N ARG A 168 13.57 5.06 2.86
CA ARG A 168 12.77 4.77 4.05
C ARG A 168 13.61 4.51 5.28
N HIS A 169 13.05 4.91 6.42
CA HIS A 169 13.61 4.73 7.75
C HIS A 169 15.03 5.30 7.91
N LEU A 170 15.34 6.40 7.21
CA LEU A 170 16.65 7.05 7.34
C LEU A 170 16.88 7.45 8.80
N ARG A 171 18.02 7.02 9.36
CA ARG A 171 18.43 7.29 10.73
C ARG A 171 19.92 7.06 10.89
N GLY A 172 20.47 7.56 11.99
CA GLY A 172 21.87 7.42 12.37
C GLY A 172 22.73 8.59 11.90
N ASP A 173 23.87 8.76 12.56
CA ASP A 173 24.81 9.85 12.27
C ASP A 173 25.41 9.70 10.87
N GLY A 174 25.66 10.82 10.18
CA GLY A 174 26.14 10.85 8.80
C GLY A 174 25.05 10.68 7.73
N SER A 175 23.78 10.76 8.12
CA SER A 175 22.63 10.71 7.20
C SER A 175 22.68 11.82 6.14
N GLU A 176 23.21 13.00 6.48
CA GLU A 176 23.41 14.13 5.56
C GLU A 176 24.39 13.80 4.44
N ASP A 177 25.42 12.98 4.70
CA ASP A 177 26.40 12.61 3.68
C ASP A 177 25.79 11.66 2.65
N LEU A 178 24.89 10.77 3.08
CA LEU A 178 24.10 9.96 2.17
C LEU A 178 23.16 10.84 1.33
N LEU A 179 22.41 11.74 1.97
CA LEU A 179 21.48 12.64 1.28
C LEU A 179 22.18 13.57 0.28
N ARG A 180 23.41 14.01 0.55
CA ARG A 180 24.19 14.80 -0.40
C ARG A 180 24.45 14.07 -1.73
N VAL A 181 24.51 12.74 -1.70
CA VAL A 181 24.78 11.91 -2.88
C VAL A 181 23.48 11.47 -3.56
N ILE A 182 22.50 10.96 -2.81
CA ILE A 182 21.28 10.38 -3.40
C ILE A 182 20.10 11.36 -3.43
N GLY A 183 20.13 12.41 -2.61
CA GLY A 183 19.04 13.37 -2.43
C GLY A 183 18.53 14.03 -3.72
N PRO A 184 19.39 14.42 -4.68
CA PRO A 184 18.94 14.97 -5.97
C PRO A 184 18.02 14.03 -6.78
N HIS A 185 18.00 12.74 -6.47
CA HIS A 185 17.23 11.73 -7.17
C HIS A 185 15.98 11.26 -6.40
N LEU A 186 15.84 11.63 -5.13
CA LEU A 186 14.74 11.18 -4.29
C LEU A 186 13.46 11.99 -4.53
N GLU A 187 12.35 11.28 -4.55
CA GLU A 187 10.99 11.81 -4.59
C GLU A 187 10.24 11.56 -3.29
N GLU A 188 10.62 10.52 -2.55
CA GLU A 188 10.06 10.17 -1.26
C GLU A 188 11.18 10.01 -0.23
N LEU A 189 10.99 10.60 0.95
CA LEU A 189 11.91 10.52 2.06
C LEU A 189 11.15 10.31 3.37
N GLU A 190 11.55 9.29 4.11
CA GLU A 190 11.06 9.00 5.45
C GLU A 190 12.25 8.90 6.41
N ILE A 191 12.27 9.78 7.41
CA ILE A 191 13.30 9.89 8.44
C ILE A 191 12.71 9.43 9.77
N TRP A 192 13.42 8.54 10.46
CA TRP A 192 12.96 7.96 11.72
C TRP A 192 13.74 8.49 12.92
N GLY A 193 13.00 8.91 13.93
CA GLY A 193 13.54 9.53 15.13
C GLY A 193 13.93 10.99 14.91
N ASN A 194 14.48 11.58 15.96
CA ASN A 194 14.85 13.00 15.99
C ASN A 194 15.89 13.33 14.91
N VAL A 195 15.46 14.04 13.87
CA VAL A 195 16.33 14.47 12.78
C VAL A 195 17.29 15.58 13.22
N GLN A 196 18.53 15.55 12.75
CA GLN A 196 19.49 16.63 12.96
C GLN A 196 19.25 17.79 11.97
N PRO A 197 19.52 19.05 12.34
CA PRO A 197 19.39 20.20 11.43
C PRO A 197 20.20 20.06 10.13
N SER A 198 21.41 19.50 10.19
CA SER A 198 22.28 19.26 9.02
C SER A 198 21.60 18.38 7.97
N VAL A 199 20.84 17.37 8.41
CA VAL A 199 20.06 16.50 7.52
C VAL A 199 18.94 17.30 6.85
N MET A 200 18.25 18.16 7.61
CA MET A 200 17.19 19.01 7.07
C MET A 200 17.70 20.10 6.11
N GLU A 201 18.96 20.55 6.26
CA GLU A 201 19.60 21.44 5.27
C GLU A 201 19.76 20.74 3.92
N GLU A 202 20.08 19.45 3.91
CA GLU A 202 20.10 18.67 2.67
C GLU A 202 18.68 18.48 2.13
N VAL A 203 17.69 18.20 2.98
CA VAL A 203 16.27 18.09 2.57
C VAL A 203 15.78 19.37 1.89
N GLN A 204 16.13 20.55 2.41
CA GLN A 204 15.77 21.84 1.84
C GLN A 204 16.22 22.00 0.37
N LYS A 205 17.37 21.40 0.00
CA LYS A 205 17.96 21.48 -1.35
C LYS A 205 17.30 20.53 -2.34
N MET A 206 16.48 19.58 -1.89
CA MET A 206 15.94 18.50 -2.73
C MET A 206 14.72 18.96 -3.54
N SER A 207 14.96 19.62 -4.68
CA SER A 207 13.89 20.16 -5.55
C SER A 207 12.96 19.10 -6.16
N GLY A 208 13.38 17.82 -6.19
CA GLY A 208 12.59 16.70 -6.70
C GLY A 208 11.67 16.05 -5.65
N LEU A 209 11.84 16.38 -4.36
CA LEU A 209 11.13 15.71 -3.27
C LEU A 209 9.65 16.06 -3.28
N ARG A 210 8.79 15.04 -3.31
CA ARG A 210 7.31 15.16 -3.32
C ARG A 210 6.67 14.70 -2.02
N ARG A 211 7.26 13.71 -1.36
CA ARG A 211 6.78 13.18 -0.08
C ARG A 211 7.87 13.24 0.97
N LEU A 212 7.52 13.81 2.13
CA LEU A 212 8.40 13.87 3.29
C LEU A 212 7.67 13.39 4.54
N GLU A 213 8.28 12.47 5.26
CA GLU A 213 7.90 12.09 6.62
C GLU A 213 9.10 12.27 7.54
N VAL A 214 8.93 13.08 8.60
CA VAL A 214 10.04 13.43 9.49
C VAL A 214 9.57 13.72 10.91
N GLU A 215 10.37 13.29 11.87
CA GLU A 215 10.24 13.61 13.29
C GLU A 215 11.31 14.62 13.71
N CYS A 216 10.86 15.78 14.18
CA CYS A 216 11.73 16.88 14.58
C CYS A 216 12.02 16.84 16.08
N ALA A 217 13.23 17.18 16.47
CA ALA A 217 13.57 17.34 17.88
C ALA A 217 12.95 18.62 18.44
N HIS A 218 12.59 18.58 19.73
CA HIS A 218 12.09 19.75 20.43
C HIS A 218 13.18 20.80 20.62
N ASN A 219 12.80 22.09 20.57
CA ASN A 219 13.67 23.24 20.82
C ASN A 219 14.89 23.34 19.88
N VAL A 220 14.76 22.79 18.67
CA VAL A 220 15.78 22.86 17.62
C VAL A 220 15.25 23.70 16.47
N GLU A 221 16.07 24.62 15.99
CA GLU A 221 15.76 25.40 14.78
C GLU A 221 16.10 24.57 13.54
N TYR A 222 15.13 24.48 12.64
CA TYR A 222 15.25 23.75 11.38
C TYR A 222 15.13 24.73 10.21
N PRO A 223 15.79 24.44 9.08
CA PRO A 223 15.59 25.19 7.85
C PRO A 223 14.16 25.02 7.30
N ASP A 224 13.78 25.92 6.38
CA ASP A 224 12.49 25.87 5.69
C ASP A 224 12.32 24.54 4.93
N LEU A 225 11.08 24.05 4.91
CA LEU A 225 10.71 22.84 4.16
C LEU A 225 10.60 23.13 2.65
N PRO A 226 10.91 22.16 1.77
CA PRO A 226 10.75 22.34 0.33
C PRO A 226 9.31 22.64 -0.09
N LEU A 227 9.09 23.70 -0.87
CA LEU A 227 7.75 24.21 -1.18
C LEU A 227 6.97 23.34 -2.18
N GLN A 228 7.65 22.47 -2.92
CA GLN A 228 7.06 21.61 -3.95
C GLN A 228 6.42 20.33 -3.41
N LEU A 229 6.49 20.08 -2.09
CA LEU A 229 5.93 18.90 -1.45
C LEU A 229 4.43 18.74 -1.75
N GLU A 230 4.03 17.51 -2.04
CA GLU A 230 2.66 17.08 -2.28
C GLU A 230 2.09 16.34 -1.05
N GLU A 231 2.94 15.63 -0.32
CA GLU A 231 2.60 14.90 0.89
C GLU A 231 3.61 15.20 2.01
N LEU A 232 3.12 15.55 3.19
CA LEU A 232 3.95 15.92 4.32
C LEU A 232 3.43 15.30 5.62
N SER A 233 4.30 14.60 6.34
CA SER A 233 4.04 14.09 7.68
C SER A 233 5.08 14.65 8.64
N LEU A 234 4.64 15.43 9.61
CA LEU A 234 5.51 16.07 10.59
C LEU A 234 5.13 15.60 12.01
N TYR A 235 6.12 15.15 12.76
CA TYR A 235 6.01 14.86 14.19
C TYR A 235 6.86 15.85 14.97
N SER A 236 6.34 16.34 16.10
CA SER A 236 7.04 17.30 16.99
C SER A 236 7.32 18.65 16.31
N VAL A 237 6.26 19.24 15.75
CA VAL A 237 6.32 20.37 14.81
C VAL A 237 6.54 21.72 15.51
N THR A 238 7.37 22.58 14.91
CA THR A 238 7.61 23.97 15.34
C THR A 238 6.72 24.98 14.59
N GLU A 239 6.60 26.21 15.13
CA GLU A 239 5.84 27.28 14.45
C GLU A 239 6.38 27.56 13.03
N ASN A 240 7.70 27.67 12.87
CA ASN A 240 8.34 28.00 11.59
C ASN A 240 8.01 26.97 10.50
N GLN A 241 8.03 25.68 10.85
CA GLN A 241 7.66 24.62 9.92
C GLN A 241 6.19 24.73 9.50
N LEU A 242 5.30 25.03 10.44
CA LEU A 242 3.89 25.21 10.14
C LEU A 242 3.63 26.46 9.27
N ARG A 243 4.40 27.53 9.44
CA ARG A 243 4.39 28.70 8.54
C ARG A 243 4.88 28.35 7.13
N CYS A 244 5.78 27.37 6.99
CA CYS A 244 6.17 26.87 5.67
C CYS A 244 5.00 26.15 4.99
N VAL A 245 4.23 25.34 5.72
CA VAL A 245 3.05 24.62 5.20
C VAL A 245 2.04 25.58 4.57
N GLU A 246 1.80 26.75 5.17
CA GLU A 246 0.90 27.77 4.61
C GLU A 246 1.30 28.24 3.20
N ARG A 247 2.58 28.11 2.85
CA ARG A 247 3.18 28.58 1.60
C ARG A 247 3.36 27.47 0.56
N MET A 248 2.87 26.24 0.81
CA MET A 248 3.08 25.09 -0.07
C MET A 248 1.94 24.95 -1.11
N PRO A 249 2.13 25.36 -2.37
CA PRO A 249 1.06 25.39 -3.37
C PRO A 249 0.63 24.01 -3.89
N ARG A 250 1.42 22.97 -3.65
CA ARG A 250 1.17 21.61 -4.17
C ARG A 250 0.71 20.62 -3.11
N LEU A 251 0.66 21.04 -1.85
CA LEU A 251 0.36 20.15 -0.74
C LEU A 251 -1.09 19.64 -0.81
N ARG A 252 -1.23 18.31 -0.85
CA ARG A 252 -2.50 17.59 -0.94
C ARG A 252 -2.79 16.77 0.32
N SER A 253 -1.74 16.28 0.97
CA SER A 253 -1.84 15.47 2.18
C SER A 253 -0.93 16.02 3.27
N LEU A 254 -1.47 16.22 4.47
CA LEU A 254 -0.74 16.75 5.61
C LEU A 254 -1.06 15.97 6.88
N THR A 255 -0.03 15.49 7.58
CA THR A 255 -0.14 14.99 8.95
C THR A 255 0.66 15.89 9.88
N ILE A 256 0.04 16.35 10.97
CA ILE A 256 0.70 17.11 12.04
C ILE A 256 0.42 16.39 13.36
N ASN A 257 1.49 15.95 14.01
CA ASN A 257 1.45 15.35 15.34
C ASN A 257 2.36 16.11 16.31
N ASN A 258 1.91 16.22 17.56
CA ASN A 258 2.67 16.84 18.66
C ASN A 258 3.20 18.25 18.32
N TYR A 259 2.33 19.17 17.94
CA TYR A 259 2.75 20.57 17.77
C TYR A 259 3.24 21.12 19.11
N CYS A 260 4.39 21.80 19.12
CA CYS A 260 5.02 22.29 20.35
C CYS A 260 5.23 23.81 20.38
N GLY A 261 4.78 24.53 19.36
CA GLY A 261 4.90 25.98 19.29
C GLY A 261 3.76 26.72 20.00
N PRO A 262 3.83 28.06 20.08
CA PRO A 262 2.73 28.87 20.58
C PRO A 262 1.47 28.72 19.71
N ASN A 263 0.30 29.00 20.28
CA ASN A 263 -0.94 28.96 19.51
C ASN A 263 -0.89 29.99 18.36
N LEU A 264 -1.16 29.53 17.14
CA LEU A 264 -1.22 30.38 15.97
C LEU A 264 -2.59 30.33 15.30
N THR A 265 -2.91 31.43 14.63
CA THR A 265 -4.02 31.47 13.68
C THR A 265 -3.45 31.35 12.27
N VAL A 266 -3.83 30.25 11.62
CA VAL A 266 -3.51 29.95 10.23
C VAL A 266 -4.46 30.72 9.32
N ARG A 267 -3.90 31.43 8.34
CA ARG A 267 -4.70 32.16 7.35
C ARG A 267 -5.40 31.17 6.41
N THR A 268 -6.55 31.56 5.88
CA THR A 268 -7.23 30.77 4.86
C THR A 268 -6.27 30.43 3.73
N SER A 269 -6.22 29.14 3.37
CA SER A 269 -5.33 28.63 2.34
C SER A 269 -5.61 29.35 1.03
N GLN A 270 -4.56 29.86 0.39
CA GLN A 270 -4.67 30.48 -0.93
C GLN A 270 -4.64 29.45 -2.07
N HIS A 271 -4.36 28.19 -1.72
CA HIS A 271 -4.10 27.14 -2.69
C HIS A 271 -5.29 26.21 -2.89
N ASP A 272 -6.13 26.03 -1.86
CA ASP A 272 -7.33 25.17 -1.89
C ASP A 272 -7.07 23.76 -2.45
N ARG A 273 -5.90 23.19 -2.14
CA ARG A 273 -5.48 21.87 -2.67
C ARG A 273 -5.41 20.76 -1.63
N LEU A 274 -5.43 21.10 -0.34
CA LEU A 274 -5.31 20.11 0.72
C LEU A 274 -6.60 19.30 0.78
N VAL A 275 -6.51 18.02 0.43
CA VAL A 275 -7.67 17.10 0.38
C VAL A 275 -7.70 16.15 1.57
N TRP A 276 -6.55 15.92 2.20
CA TRP A 276 -6.40 15.02 3.33
C TRP A 276 -5.61 15.70 4.45
N LEU A 277 -6.14 15.66 5.67
CA LEU A 277 -5.52 16.24 6.86
C LEU A 277 -5.60 15.27 8.03
N GLY A 278 -4.47 14.93 8.63
CA GLY A 278 -4.36 14.24 9.90
C GLY A 278 -3.82 15.18 10.97
N VAL A 279 -4.53 15.31 12.10
CA VAL A 279 -4.08 16.14 13.23
C VAL A 279 -4.22 15.41 14.56
N ALA A 280 -3.21 15.57 15.41
CA ALA A 280 -3.35 15.34 16.84
C ALA A 280 -3.75 16.66 17.53
N ILE A 281 -4.94 16.67 18.10
CA ILE A 281 -5.45 17.82 18.85
C ILE A 281 -5.15 17.57 20.31
N ASP A 282 -4.19 18.25 20.90
CA ASP A 282 -4.07 18.31 22.35
C ASP A 282 -4.77 19.55 22.90
N THR A 283 -5.09 19.57 24.19
CA THR A 283 -5.82 20.66 24.84
C THR A 283 -5.14 22.02 24.66
N ASP A 284 -3.81 22.07 24.75
CA ASP A 284 -3.06 23.33 24.76
C ASP A 284 -2.99 23.95 23.36
N HIS A 285 -2.93 23.10 22.32
CA HIS A 285 -2.83 23.54 20.92
C HIS A 285 -4.11 23.34 20.10
N LYS A 286 -5.24 23.01 20.74
CA LYS A 286 -6.55 22.88 20.08
C LYS A 286 -6.90 24.08 19.19
N PRO A 287 -6.73 25.36 19.63
CA PRO A 287 -7.04 26.51 18.79
C PRO A 287 -6.28 26.50 17.47
N THR A 288 -5.00 26.13 17.51
CA THR A 288 -4.13 26.02 16.33
C THR A 288 -4.64 24.94 15.38
N MET A 289 -4.90 23.73 15.88
CA MET A 289 -5.38 22.62 15.04
C MET A 289 -6.72 22.94 14.38
N LEU A 290 -7.66 23.55 15.12
CA LEU A 290 -8.93 24.01 14.56
C LEU A 290 -8.72 25.14 13.54
N SER A 291 -7.73 26.01 13.73
CA SER A 291 -7.38 27.03 12.75
C SER A 291 -6.86 26.43 11.44
N ILE A 292 -6.03 25.39 11.49
CA ILE A 292 -5.55 24.66 10.30
C ILE A 292 -6.71 24.00 9.56
N ILE A 293 -7.61 23.34 10.29
CA ILE A 293 -8.81 22.72 9.72
C ILE A 293 -9.67 23.77 9.02
N ARG A 294 -9.96 24.90 9.69
CA ARG A 294 -10.76 26.00 9.13
C ARG A 294 -10.10 26.61 7.90
N ALA A 295 -8.79 26.79 7.92
CA ALA A 295 -8.04 27.37 6.82
C ALA A 295 -8.13 26.55 5.52
N ASN A 296 -8.36 25.24 5.61
CA ASN A 296 -8.43 24.32 4.47
C ASN A 296 -9.84 23.75 4.25
N ALA A 297 -10.86 24.31 4.89
CA ALA A 297 -12.20 23.72 4.92
C ALA A 297 -12.91 23.66 3.55
N SER A 298 -12.50 24.52 2.62
CA SER A 298 -12.96 24.60 1.22
C SER A 298 -12.57 23.40 0.38
N SER A 299 -11.42 22.77 0.65
CA SER A 299 -10.86 21.68 -0.16
C SER A 299 -10.77 20.34 0.58
N LEU A 300 -10.89 20.34 1.90
CA LEU A 300 -10.64 19.18 2.74
C LEU A 300 -11.72 18.10 2.61
N GLN A 301 -11.36 16.93 2.07
CA GLN A 301 -12.27 15.81 1.82
C GLN A 301 -12.21 14.72 2.91
N GLU A 302 -11.02 14.44 3.44
CA GLU A 302 -10.82 13.51 4.55
C GLU A 302 -10.08 14.21 5.69
N LEU A 303 -10.68 14.18 6.88
CA LEU A 303 -10.09 14.67 8.11
C LEU A 303 -9.86 13.49 9.06
N ARG A 304 -8.66 13.37 9.61
CA ARG A 304 -8.34 12.44 10.68
C ARG A 304 -7.97 13.19 11.95
N VAL A 305 -8.63 12.86 13.04
CA VAL A 305 -8.41 13.50 14.34
C VAL A 305 -8.02 12.45 15.35
N PHE A 306 -6.81 12.54 15.88
CA PHE A 306 -6.45 11.77 17.06
C PHE A 306 -7.15 12.33 18.29
N CYS A 307 -7.97 11.50 18.91
CA CYS A 307 -8.77 11.89 20.08
C CYS A 307 -9.03 10.71 21.02
N SER A 308 -9.20 11.02 22.30
CA SER A 308 -9.69 10.13 23.35
C SER A 308 -11.21 10.27 23.49
N TYR A 309 -11.87 9.22 23.97
CA TYR A 309 -13.27 9.25 24.43
C TYR A 309 -13.36 9.16 25.97
N SER A 310 -12.23 9.05 26.67
CA SER A 310 -12.15 9.05 28.13
C SER A 310 -11.56 10.37 28.65
N PRO A 311 -12.22 11.04 29.61
CA PRO A 311 -11.67 12.22 30.29
C PRO A 311 -10.57 11.86 31.32
N ILE A 312 -10.34 10.57 31.57
CA ILE A 312 -9.40 10.08 32.59
C ILE A 312 -8.26 9.32 31.90
N GLY A 313 -7.05 9.47 32.46
CA GLY A 313 -5.85 8.72 32.06
C GLY A 313 -4.82 9.55 31.30
N TYR A 314 -3.82 8.87 30.76
CA TYR A 314 -2.67 9.48 30.07
C TYR A 314 -3.09 10.34 28.86
N TRP A 315 -4.18 9.96 28.19
CA TRP A 315 -4.69 10.63 26.99
C TRP A 315 -5.81 11.65 27.28
N ARG A 316 -5.96 12.10 28.53
CA ARG A 316 -6.99 13.08 28.90
C ARG A 316 -6.89 14.39 28.11
N ASN A 317 -5.68 14.78 27.71
CA ASN A 317 -5.43 15.99 26.93
C ASN A 317 -5.95 15.88 25.47
N TYR A 318 -6.44 14.70 25.08
CA TYR A 318 -7.02 14.44 23.77
C TYR A 318 -8.53 14.20 23.85
N TYR A 319 -9.16 14.44 25.00
CA TYR A 319 -10.59 14.25 25.20
C TYR A 319 -11.35 15.55 24.88
N PHE A 320 -12.15 15.51 23.80
CA PHE A 320 -12.93 16.66 23.33
C PHE A 320 -14.41 16.26 23.23
N PRO A 321 -15.22 16.56 24.26
CA PRO A 321 -16.65 16.24 24.24
C PRO A 321 -17.41 17.04 23.17
N ASP A 322 -16.97 18.28 22.91
CA ASP A 322 -17.62 19.22 21.98
C ASP A 322 -17.03 19.20 20.57
N LEU A 323 -16.20 18.20 20.24
CA LEU A 323 -15.48 18.12 18.96
C LEU A 323 -16.42 18.25 17.74
N GLY A 324 -17.62 17.66 17.82
CA GLY A 324 -18.61 17.75 16.73
C GLY A 324 -19.04 19.19 16.44
N GLN A 325 -19.32 19.98 17.48
CA GLN A 325 -19.71 21.38 17.35
C GLN A 325 -18.53 22.24 16.84
N GLU A 326 -17.34 21.99 17.36
CA GLU A 326 -16.12 22.70 16.95
C GLU A 326 -15.78 22.44 15.47
N LEU A 327 -15.91 21.20 15.01
CA LEU A 327 -15.70 20.84 13.60
C LEU A 327 -16.80 21.41 12.69
N ALA A 328 -18.06 21.42 13.14
CA ALA A 328 -19.15 22.05 12.39
C ALA A 328 -18.90 23.57 12.17
N ALA A 329 -18.35 24.25 13.18
CA ALA A 329 -17.96 25.66 13.11
C ALA A 329 -16.77 25.92 12.18
N CYS A 330 -16.05 24.89 11.71
CA CYS A 330 -14.96 25.05 10.75
C CYS A 330 -15.43 25.21 9.29
N GLY A 331 -16.72 24.98 8.98
CA GLY A 331 -17.25 25.20 7.63
C GLY A 331 -16.83 24.15 6.60
N LEU A 332 -16.68 22.89 7.04
CA LEU A 332 -16.21 21.74 6.25
C LEU A 332 -17.24 21.26 5.21
N ARG A 333 -17.43 22.04 4.13
CA ARG A 333 -18.50 21.82 3.14
C ARG A 333 -18.28 20.63 2.21
N VAL A 334 -17.03 20.34 1.87
CA VAL A 334 -16.65 19.27 0.92
C VAL A 334 -16.15 18.01 1.62
N LEU A 335 -16.21 17.98 2.96
CA LEU A 335 -15.80 16.84 3.75
C LEU A 335 -16.67 15.64 3.41
N ARG A 336 -16.02 14.51 3.14
CA ARG A 336 -16.65 13.22 2.86
C ARG A 336 -16.47 12.26 4.03
N ARG A 337 -15.34 12.36 4.72
CA ARG A 337 -14.95 11.39 5.74
C ARG A 337 -14.22 12.03 6.91
N LEU A 338 -14.66 11.67 8.12
CA LEU A 338 -14.01 11.99 9.39
C LEU A 338 -13.59 10.68 10.05
N VAL A 339 -12.28 10.52 10.29
CA VAL A 339 -11.70 9.36 10.97
C VAL A 339 -11.22 9.75 12.36
N LEU A 340 -11.79 9.14 13.38
CA LEU A 340 -11.34 9.26 14.76
C LEU A 340 -10.20 8.26 14.99
N LEU A 341 -8.98 8.77 15.09
CA LEU A 341 -7.79 7.98 15.39
C LEU A 341 -7.70 7.75 16.90
N ARG A 342 -7.36 6.51 17.29
CA ARG A 342 -7.25 6.09 18.69
C ARG A 342 -5.87 5.50 18.94
N HIS A 343 -5.42 5.60 20.16
CA HIS A 343 -4.22 4.91 20.60
C HIS A 343 -4.42 3.38 20.56
N VAL A 344 -3.54 2.67 19.83
CA VAL A 344 -3.73 1.25 19.48
C VAL A 344 -3.34 0.30 20.61
N LYS A 345 -2.38 0.65 21.47
CA LYS A 345 -1.72 -0.33 22.38
C LYS A 345 -2.64 -1.00 23.42
N ASN A 346 -3.87 -0.51 23.62
CA ASN A 346 -4.80 -1.09 24.60
C ASN A 346 -6.12 -1.62 24.00
N GLY A 347 -6.23 -1.75 22.67
CA GLY A 347 -7.49 -2.14 22.01
C GLY A 347 -8.73 -1.38 22.53
N PRO A 348 -8.67 -0.05 22.75
CA PRO A 348 -9.67 0.66 23.54
C PRO A 348 -11.11 0.44 23.06
N CYS A 349 -11.31 0.37 21.74
CA CYS A 349 -12.64 0.12 21.18
C CYS A 349 -13.20 -1.28 21.47
N LEU A 350 -12.37 -2.29 21.75
CA LEU A 350 -12.83 -3.64 22.09
C LEU A 350 -13.48 -3.69 23.48
N ARG A 351 -12.93 -2.94 24.45
CA ARG A 351 -13.46 -2.91 25.84
C ARG A 351 -14.49 -1.79 26.05
N GLN A 352 -14.48 -0.76 25.22
CA GLN A 352 -15.31 0.45 25.35
C GLN A 352 -15.99 0.80 24.01
N ALA A 353 -16.51 -0.23 23.32
CA ALA A 353 -17.19 -0.10 22.03
C ALA A 353 -18.39 0.85 22.11
N ALA A 354 -19.15 0.80 23.20
CA ALA A 354 -20.32 1.65 23.43
C ALA A 354 -19.93 3.13 23.47
N ASP A 355 -18.87 3.49 24.19
CA ASP A 355 -18.38 4.87 24.30
C ASP A 355 -17.87 5.40 22.95
N CYS A 356 -17.14 4.55 22.22
CA CYS A 356 -16.67 4.87 20.88
C CYS A 356 -17.84 5.13 19.91
N MET A 357 -18.86 4.26 19.92
CA MET A 357 -20.07 4.44 19.11
C MET A 357 -20.87 5.67 19.53
N LEU A 358 -20.98 5.93 20.82
CA LEU A 358 -21.67 7.12 21.35
C LEU A 358 -20.97 8.40 20.89
N GLN A 359 -19.63 8.47 20.96
CA GLN A 359 -18.88 9.62 20.47
C GLN A 359 -19.06 9.80 18.95
N GLN A 360 -18.95 8.72 18.16
CA GLN A 360 -19.17 8.78 16.70
C GLN A 360 -20.57 9.32 16.36
N ARG A 361 -21.62 8.80 17.00
CA ARG A 361 -23.00 9.27 16.81
C ARG A 361 -23.17 10.71 17.23
N THR A 362 -22.57 11.12 18.34
CA THR A 362 -22.63 12.49 18.85
C THR A 362 -22.00 13.46 17.88
N ILE A 363 -20.79 13.17 17.39
CA ILE A 363 -20.10 14.00 16.38
C ILE A 363 -20.91 14.06 15.08
N ARG A 364 -21.40 12.91 14.61
CA ARG A 364 -22.17 12.81 13.36
C ARG A 364 -23.43 13.70 13.35
N ARG A 365 -24.04 13.97 14.51
CA ARG A 365 -25.22 14.85 14.61
C ARG A 365 -24.93 16.31 14.23
N PHE A 366 -23.68 16.74 14.29
CA PHE A 366 -23.28 18.11 13.95
C PHE A 366 -22.76 18.27 12.51
N LEU A 367 -22.52 17.15 11.81
CA LEU A 367 -21.95 17.15 10.46
C LEU A 367 -23.04 16.88 9.41
N PRO A 368 -22.82 17.27 8.14
CA PRO A 368 -23.74 16.93 7.06
C PRO A 368 -23.98 15.41 6.99
N PRO A 369 -25.22 14.95 6.65
CA PRO A 369 -25.55 13.52 6.63
C PRO A 369 -24.68 12.68 5.69
N SER A 370 -24.11 13.31 4.66
CA SER A 370 -23.18 12.71 3.67
C SER A 370 -21.79 12.42 4.24
N VAL A 371 -21.42 12.98 5.39
CA VAL A 371 -20.12 12.75 6.01
C VAL A 371 -20.12 11.41 6.73
N GLU A 372 -19.22 10.54 6.32
CA GLU A 372 -18.91 9.31 7.04
C GLU A 372 -18.08 9.63 8.29
N VAL A 373 -18.55 9.21 9.48
CA VAL A 373 -17.80 9.34 10.74
C VAL A 373 -17.44 7.95 11.23
N VAL A 374 -16.16 7.62 11.27
CA VAL A 374 -15.66 6.28 11.61
C VAL A 374 -14.55 6.34 12.66
N CYS A 375 -14.37 5.25 13.38
CA CYS A 375 -13.18 5.03 14.20
C CYS A 375 -12.14 4.22 13.40
N GLY A 376 -10.92 4.72 13.32
CA GLY A 376 -9.84 4.06 12.57
C GLY A 376 -9.53 2.65 13.10
N VAL A 377 -9.59 2.44 14.42
CA VAL A 377 -9.34 1.11 15.01
C VAL A 377 -10.49 0.13 14.72
N CYS A 378 -11.74 0.58 14.86
CA CYS A 378 -12.91 -0.28 14.59
C CYS A 378 -13.00 -0.69 13.11
N GLN A 379 -12.66 0.22 12.21
CA GLN A 379 -12.70 -0.05 10.77
C GLN A 379 -11.62 -1.06 10.35
N SER A 380 -10.40 -0.93 10.89
CA SER A 380 -9.32 -1.88 10.60
C SER A 380 -9.54 -3.28 11.19
N GLN A 381 -10.50 -3.46 12.09
CA GLN A 381 -10.87 -4.77 12.67
C GLN A 381 -12.04 -5.45 11.93
N GLN A 382 -12.62 -4.80 10.92
CA GLN A 382 -13.72 -5.35 10.10
C GLN A 382 -13.22 -6.05 8.82
N PHE A 383 -11.91 -6.20 8.64
CA PHE A 383 -11.27 -6.88 7.50
C PHE A 383 -10.23 -7.89 7.96
#